data_AF-A0A3G9K739-F1
#
_entry.id   AF-A0A3G9K739-F1
#
_cell.length_a   1.000
_cell.length_b   1.000
_cell.length_c   1.000
_cell.angle_alpha   90.00
_cell.angle_beta   90.00
_cell.angle_gamma   90.00
#
_symmetry.space_group_name_H-M   'P 1'
#
loop_
_entity.id
_entity.type
_entity.pdbx_description
1 polymer ?
#
loop_
_entity_poly.entity_id
_entity_poly.type
_entity_poly.pdbx_seq_one_letter_code
_entity_poly.pdbx_strand_id
1 'polypeptide(L)'
;MTELFASAAGRHLQDAKILLSKNRWDNAIYLAGYVVECAFKLLVEQYFKNDQRAAKKFGHDLKELEGKARERLGILYPRLEQQLPVSRIRGTVLGQNHPERRYYQSGYWTEDQANSAVECAEEIYRDIIPRLVLNGYISSKDI
;
A
#
# COMPACT_ATOMS: atom_id res chain seq x y z
N MET A 1 16.22 -6.49 -12.53
CA MET A 1 15.40 -5.21 -12.68
C MET A 1 15.09 -4.63 -11.30
N THR A 2 15.48 -3.31 -11.07
CA THR A 2 15.32 -2.65 -9.75
C THR A 2 13.86 -2.24 -9.53
N GLU A 3 13.23 -2.90 -8.55
CA GLU A 3 11.84 -2.53 -8.18
C GLU A 3 11.84 -1.19 -7.42
N LEU A 4 10.97 -0.24 -8.03
CA LEU A 4 10.79 1.05 -7.31
C LEU A 4 9.38 1.12 -6.71
N PHE A 5 9.36 0.70 -5.35
CA PHE A 5 8.04 0.52 -4.69
C PHE A 5 7.31 1.86 -4.57
N ALA A 6 8.09 2.96 -4.41
CA ALA A 6 7.40 4.26 -4.32
C ALA A 6 6.69 4.61 -5.65
N SER A 7 7.42 4.46 -6.69
CA SER A 7 6.80 4.78 -8.01
C SER A 7 5.66 3.83 -8.32
N ALA A 8 5.83 2.58 -8.05
CA ALA A 8 4.74 1.62 -8.29
C ALA A 8 3.48 1.95 -7.47
N ALA A 9 3.69 2.31 -6.21
CA ALA A 9 2.51 2.69 -5.39
C ALA A 9 1.75 3.85 -6.04
N GLY A 10 2.50 4.83 -6.55
CA GLY A 10 1.83 5.99 -7.21
C GLY A 10 1.04 5.54 -8.45
N ARG A 11 1.67 4.75 -9.29
CA ARG A 11 0.96 4.31 -10.51
C ARG A 11 -0.27 3.47 -10.17
N HIS A 12 -0.13 2.58 -9.17
CA HIS A 12 -1.29 1.77 -8.77
C HIS A 12 -2.43 2.64 -8.22
N LEU A 13 -2.02 3.63 -7.43
CA LEU A 13 -3.11 4.47 -6.88
C LEU A 13 -3.83 5.22 -8.01
N GLN A 14 -3.04 5.73 -8.90
CA GLN A 14 -3.70 6.43 -10.02
C GLN A 14 -4.61 5.46 -10.78
N ASP A 15 -4.11 4.33 -11.06
CA ASP A 15 -4.94 3.36 -11.82
C ASP A 15 -6.16 2.90 -11.00
N ALA A 16 -5.94 2.71 -9.75
CA ALA A 16 -7.11 2.32 -8.92
C ALA A 16 -8.20 3.38 -8.97
N LYS A 17 -7.85 4.63 -8.98
CA LYS A 17 -8.87 5.70 -9.01
C LYS A 17 -9.57 5.74 -10.38
N ILE A 18 -8.80 5.51 -11.39
CA ILE A 18 -9.41 5.49 -12.74
C ILE A 18 -10.42 4.33 -12.83
N LEU A 19 -10.00 3.22 -12.36
CA LEU A 19 -10.90 2.04 -12.42
C LEU A 19 -12.15 2.26 -11.56
N LEU A 20 -11.91 2.85 -10.48
CA LEU A 20 -13.08 3.16 -9.64
C LEU A 20 -14.06 4.07 -10.38
N SER A 21 -13.56 5.06 -11.12
CA SER A 21 -14.44 6.00 -11.84
C SER A 21 -15.13 5.31 -13.02
N LYS A 22 -14.60 4.18 -13.37
CA LYS A 22 -15.23 3.47 -14.50
C LYS A 22 -16.06 2.29 -13.99
N ASN A 23 -16.31 2.23 -12.72
CA ASN A 23 -17.16 1.21 -12.07
C ASN A 23 -16.54 -0.19 -12.18
N ARG A 24 -15.17 -0.17 -12.42
CA ARG A 24 -14.49 -1.47 -12.32
C ARG A 24 -14.00 -1.71 -10.89
N TRP A 25 -14.91 -2.15 -10.02
CA TRP A 25 -14.69 -2.11 -8.56
C TRP A 25 -13.71 -3.21 -8.14
N ASP A 26 -13.86 -4.36 -8.65
CA ASP A 26 -12.97 -5.46 -8.22
C ASP A 26 -11.51 -5.14 -8.54
N ASN A 27 -11.32 -4.57 -9.72
CA ASN A 27 -9.93 -4.27 -10.10
C ASN A 27 -9.40 -3.04 -9.35
N ALA A 28 -10.34 -2.18 -9.09
CA ALA A 28 -9.88 -1.00 -8.28
C ALA A 28 -9.38 -1.46 -6.90
N ILE A 29 -10.11 -2.35 -6.33
CA ILE A 29 -9.72 -2.81 -4.98
C ILE A 29 -8.42 -3.61 -5.09
N TYR A 30 -8.34 -4.36 -6.17
CA TYR A 30 -7.08 -5.12 -6.38
C TYR A 30 -5.87 -4.19 -6.43
N LEU A 31 -5.98 -3.16 -7.14
CA LEU A 31 -4.82 -2.24 -7.23
C LEU A 31 -4.66 -1.43 -5.95
N ALA A 32 -5.74 -1.13 -5.29
CA ALA A 32 -5.60 -0.45 -3.99
C ALA A 32 -4.77 -1.31 -3.01
N GLY A 33 -4.96 -2.62 -3.05
CA GLY A 33 -4.12 -3.52 -2.20
C GLY A 33 -2.63 -3.37 -2.55
N TYR A 34 -2.33 -3.22 -3.79
CA TYR A 34 -0.91 -3.09 -4.15
C TYR A 34 -0.36 -1.72 -3.77
N VAL A 35 -1.19 -0.76 -3.73
CA VAL A 35 -0.70 0.53 -3.23
C VAL A 35 -0.15 0.38 -1.81
N VAL A 36 -0.96 -0.26 -1.01
CA VAL A 36 -0.56 -0.40 0.42
C VAL A 36 0.64 -1.35 0.51
N GLU A 37 0.64 -2.41 -0.22
CA GLU A 37 1.78 -3.34 -0.17
C GLU A 37 3.08 -2.62 -0.56
N CYS A 38 3.00 -1.87 -1.63
CA CYS A 38 4.22 -1.16 -2.06
C CYS A 38 4.66 -0.12 -1.02
N ALA A 39 3.73 0.52 -0.47
CA ALA A 39 4.10 1.51 0.57
C ALA A 39 4.80 0.81 1.75
N PHE A 40 4.29 -0.35 2.11
CA PHE A 40 4.91 -1.04 3.25
C PHE A 40 6.27 -1.63 2.86
N LYS A 41 6.35 -2.15 1.71
CA LYS A 41 7.65 -2.69 1.28
C LYS A 41 8.70 -1.58 1.21
N LEU A 42 8.27 -0.45 0.82
CA LEU A 42 9.21 0.69 0.84
C LEU A 42 9.71 0.96 2.26
N LEU A 43 8.84 0.90 3.17
CA LEU A 43 9.31 1.11 4.57
C LEU A 43 10.30 0.03 4.99
N VAL A 44 9.99 -1.24 4.59
CA VAL A 44 10.91 -2.33 4.96
C VAL A 44 12.28 -2.12 4.29
N GLU A 45 12.21 -1.76 3.03
CA GLU A 45 13.47 -1.47 2.32
C GLU A 45 14.28 -0.37 3.03
N GLN A 46 13.64 0.65 3.48
CA GLN A 46 14.37 1.76 4.15
C GLN A 46 14.95 1.32 5.49
N TYR A 47 14.36 0.33 6.05
CA TYR A 47 14.87 -0.16 7.36
C TYR A 47 16.15 -0.99 7.18
N PHE A 48 16.16 -1.64 6.12
CA PHE A 48 17.36 -2.50 5.97
C PHE A 48 18.36 -1.84 5.02
N LYS A 49 18.45 -0.42 5.26
CA LYS A 49 19.44 0.41 4.55
C LYS A 49 19.34 0.23 3.03
N ASN A 50 18.05 0.19 2.59
CA ASN A 50 17.75 0.18 1.13
C ASN A 50 18.03 -1.20 0.52
N ASP A 51 17.83 -2.23 1.41
CA ASP A 51 18.00 -3.60 0.89
C ASP A 51 16.66 -4.10 0.30
N GLN A 52 16.65 -4.14 -0.95
CA GLN A 52 15.40 -4.52 -1.67
C GLN A 52 15.09 -6.01 -1.48
N ARG A 53 16.09 -6.75 -1.24
CA ARG A 53 15.88 -8.21 -1.06
C ARG A 53 15.09 -8.49 0.22
N ALA A 54 15.28 -7.56 1.14
CA ALA A 54 14.57 -7.73 2.42
C ALA A 54 13.06 -7.55 2.25
N ALA A 55 12.71 -6.64 1.37
CA ALA A 55 11.26 -6.41 1.15
C ALA A 55 10.65 -7.53 0.29
N LYS A 56 11.45 -8.18 -0.49
CA LYS A 56 10.95 -9.24 -1.42
C LYS A 56 10.66 -10.54 -0.66
N LYS A 57 11.26 -10.67 0.44
CA LYS A 57 11.05 -11.92 1.21
C LYS A 57 9.63 -12.03 1.74
N PHE A 58 8.97 -10.91 1.59
CA PHE A 58 7.64 -10.91 2.23
C PHE A 58 6.56 -11.12 1.18
N GLY A 59 7.01 -11.39 0.00
CA GLY A 59 6.03 -11.66 -1.08
C GLY A 59 4.84 -10.69 -1.05
N HIS A 60 3.55 -11.24 -1.10
CA HIS A 60 2.36 -10.36 -1.17
C HIS A 60 1.52 -10.50 0.09
N ASP A 61 2.24 -10.85 1.12
CA ASP A 61 1.51 -11.05 2.39
C ASP A 61 1.35 -9.72 3.14
N LEU A 62 0.20 -9.17 3.06
CA LEU A 62 -0.04 -7.81 3.60
C LEU A 62 -0.03 -7.82 5.13
N LYS A 63 -0.45 -8.97 5.68
CA LYS A 63 -0.47 -9.04 7.15
C LYS A 63 0.95 -8.98 7.74
N GLU A 64 1.76 -9.80 7.21
CA GLU A 64 3.16 -9.81 7.72
C GLU A 64 3.88 -8.50 7.40
N LEU A 65 3.56 -7.93 6.24
CA LEU A 65 4.19 -6.64 5.90
C LEU A 65 3.68 -5.51 6.81
N GLU A 66 2.43 -5.67 7.16
CA GLU A 66 1.86 -4.67 8.09
C GLU A 66 2.57 -4.73 9.44
N GLY A 67 2.73 -5.92 10.07
CA GLY A 67 3.40 -6.04 11.38
C GLY A 67 4.80 -5.43 11.38
N LYS A 68 5.55 -5.69 10.38
CA LYS A 68 6.95 -5.19 10.37
C LYS A 68 7.01 -3.69 10.05
N ALA A 69 6.16 -3.33 9.00
CA ALA A 69 6.09 -1.88 8.73
C ALA A 69 5.71 -1.10 9.99
N ARG A 70 4.89 -1.64 10.86
CA ARG A 70 4.51 -0.95 12.12
C ARG A 70 5.72 -0.80 13.04
N GLU A 71 6.34 -1.97 13.29
CA GLU A 71 7.54 -1.84 14.14
C GLU A 71 8.46 -0.72 13.66
N ARG A 72 8.39 -0.49 12.34
CA ARG A 72 9.36 0.50 11.79
C ARG A 72 8.80 1.91 11.87
N LEU A 73 7.50 1.99 11.46
CA LEU A 73 6.90 3.34 11.64
C LEU A 73 7.10 3.84 13.06
N GLY A 74 7.05 2.93 14.02
CA GLY A 74 7.23 3.35 15.43
C GLY A 74 8.64 3.86 15.70
N ILE A 75 9.61 3.33 14.94
CA ILE A 75 11.01 3.74 15.17
C ILE A 75 11.33 4.98 14.33
N LEU A 76 10.82 5.01 13.05
CA LEU A 76 11.24 6.08 12.12
C LEU A 76 10.29 7.28 12.22
N TYR A 77 9.04 6.91 12.60
CA TYR A 77 8.05 8.03 12.60
C TYR A 77 7.05 7.83 13.74
N PRO A 78 7.51 7.97 14.97
CA PRO A 78 6.69 7.66 16.16
C PRO A 78 5.39 8.46 16.16
N ARG A 79 5.38 9.60 15.49
CA ARG A 79 4.13 10.39 15.42
C ARG A 79 3.19 9.85 14.35
N LEU A 80 3.84 9.29 13.28
CA LEU A 80 3.04 8.64 12.21
C LEU A 80 2.48 7.30 12.68
N GLU A 81 3.22 6.57 13.46
CA GLU A 81 2.70 5.34 14.09
C GLU A 81 1.42 5.62 14.89
N GLN A 82 1.40 6.75 15.55
CA GLN A 82 0.22 7.06 16.39
C GLN A 82 -0.97 7.50 15.52
N GLN A 83 -0.66 7.87 14.21
CA GLN A 83 -1.69 8.43 13.30
C GLN A 83 -2.06 7.40 12.21
N LEU A 84 -1.20 6.22 12.16
CA LEU A 84 -1.52 5.29 11.06
C LEU A 84 -2.46 4.20 11.57
N PRO A 85 -3.67 4.31 11.45
CA PRO A 85 -4.50 3.22 11.99
C PRO A 85 -4.30 1.92 11.19
N VAL A 86 -3.19 1.30 11.17
CA VAL A 86 -2.90 -0.07 10.70
C VAL A 86 -4.09 -0.99 11.01
N SER A 87 -5.09 -0.54 11.84
CA SER A 87 -6.42 -1.17 12.00
C SER A 87 -7.30 -0.96 10.76
N ARG A 88 -6.68 -0.30 9.68
CA ARG A 88 -7.60 0.07 8.57
C ARG A 88 -7.54 -1.01 7.47
N ILE A 89 -6.53 -1.98 7.68
CA ILE A 89 -6.45 -2.95 6.56
C ILE A 89 -7.08 -4.27 7.01
N ARG A 90 -6.72 -4.64 8.31
CA ARG A 90 -7.24 -5.94 8.76
C ARG A 90 -8.76 -5.89 8.96
N GLY A 91 -9.37 -6.85 8.32
CA GLY A 91 -10.84 -6.95 8.51
C GLY A 91 -11.60 -6.06 7.52
N THR A 92 -10.79 -5.40 6.62
CA THR A 92 -11.48 -4.57 5.60
C THR A 92 -11.32 -5.24 4.22
N VAL A 93 -12.10 -4.70 3.29
CA VAL A 93 -12.06 -5.29 1.93
C VAL A 93 -10.69 -5.06 1.29
N LEU A 94 -10.02 -4.10 1.83
CA LEU A 94 -8.68 -3.80 1.30
C LEU A 94 -7.71 -4.96 1.56
N GLY A 95 -7.83 -5.60 2.72
CA GLY A 95 -6.88 -6.68 3.07
C GLY A 95 -7.45 -8.06 2.75
N GLN A 96 -8.70 -8.06 2.37
CA GLN A 96 -9.34 -9.39 2.22
C GLN A 96 -8.86 -10.06 0.92
N ASN A 97 -8.15 -11.27 1.08
CA ASN A 97 -7.76 -12.20 0.00
C ASN A 97 -6.81 -11.52 -1.00
N HIS A 98 -6.06 -10.50 -0.59
CA HIS A 98 -4.99 -9.94 -1.43
C HIS A 98 -3.78 -10.89 -1.44
N PRO A 99 -3.27 -11.24 -2.59
CA PRO A 99 -3.63 -10.66 -3.91
C PRO A 99 -4.53 -11.60 -4.71
N GLU A 100 -4.95 -12.68 -4.03
CA GLU A 100 -5.64 -13.76 -4.78
C GLU A 100 -6.96 -13.26 -5.38
N ARG A 101 -7.43 -12.12 -4.89
CA ARG A 101 -8.72 -11.62 -5.39
C ARG A 101 -8.63 -11.22 -6.87
N ARG A 102 -7.49 -11.23 -7.47
CA ARG A 102 -7.32 -10.95 -8.92
C ARG A 102 -7.98 -12.04 -9.77
N TYR A 103 -8.23 -13.16 -9.18
CA TYR A 103 -8.76 -14.25 -10.02
C TYR A 103 -10.24 -14.45 -9.73
N TYR A 104 -10.81 -13.61 -8.82
CA TYR A 104 -12.25 -13.78 -8.52
C TYR A 104 -13.09 -13.35 -9.72
N GLN A 105 -14.32 -13.86 -9.79
CA GLN A 105 -15.26 -13.40 -10.84
C GLN A 105 -15.60 -11.91 -10.66
N SER A 106 -15.88 -11.25 -11.79
CA SER A 106 -16.26 -9.82 -11.71
C SER A 106 -17.59 -9.64 -10.95
N GLY A 107 -17.65 -8.49 -10.28
CA GLY A 107 -18.90 -8.14 -9.55
C GLY A 107 -18.89 -8.66 -8.12
N TYR A 108 -17.74 -9.09 -7.64
CA TYR A 108 -17.65 -9.62 -6.27
C TYR A 108 -17.78 -8.51 -5.22
N TRP A 109 -17.32 -7.30 -5.56
CA TRP A 109 -17.34 -6.22 -4.55
C TRP A 109 -18.26 -5.10 -5.02
N THR A 110 -18.77 -4.40 -3.99
CA THR A 110 -19.73 -3.32 -4.30
C THR A 110 -18.99 -1.98 -4.47
N GLU A 111 -19.73 -1.05 -4.99
CA GLU A 111 -19.16 0.31 -5.16
C GLU A 111 -18.69 0.88 -3.81
N ASP A 112 -19.50 0.73 -2.77
CA ASP A 112 -19.12 1.30 -1.46
C ASP A 112 -17.83 0.66 -0.94
N GLN A 113 -17.74 -0.62 -1.20
CA GLN A 113 -16.51 -1.30 -0.74
C GLN A 113 -15.29 -0.81 -1.54
N ALA A 114 -15.51 -0.68 -2.78
CA ALA A 114 -14.38 -0.17 -3.59
C ALA A 114 -13.99 1.25 -3.19
N ASN A 115 -15.02 2.09 -3.02
CA ASN A 115 -14.69 3.46 -2.57
C ASN A 115 -13.92 3.46 -1.25
N SER A 116 -14.43 2.67 -0.36
CA SER A 116 -13.76 2.65 0.96
C SER A 116 -12.32 2.14 0.83
N ALA A 117 -12.12 1.12 -0.01
CA ALA A 117 -10.77 0.54 -0.13
C ALA A 117 -9.80 1.55 -0.80
N VAL A 118 -10.26 2.18 -1.87
CA VAL A 118 -9.36 3.12 -2.58
C VAL A 118 -9.07 4.34 -1.70
N GLU A 119 -10.08 4.80 -0.99
CA GLU A 119 -9.84 5.93 -0.07
C GLU A 119 -8.82 5.56 1.02
N CYS A 120 -9.06 4.39 1.49
CA CYS A 120 -8.11 3.97 2.55
C CYS A 120 -6.69 3.85 1.97
N ALA A 121 -6.54 3.22 0.86
CA ALA A 121 -5.19 3.12 0.24
C ALA A 121 -4.58 4.50 0.00
N GLU A 122 -5.37 5.41 -0.46
CA GLU A 122 -4.85 6.78 -0.68
C GLU A 122 -4.37 7.41 0.62
N GLU A 123 -5.15 7.27 1.63
CA GLU A 123 -4.72 7.86 2.92
C GLU A 123 -3.37 7.26 3.37
N ILE A 124 -3.26 5.96 3.20
CA ILE A 124 -1.99 5.33 3.62
C ILE A 124 -0.86 5.82 2.72
N TYR A 125 -1.09 5.83 1.45
CA TYR A 125 -0.09 6.40 0.53
C TYR A 125 0.34 7.80 0.96
N ARG A 126 -0.57 8.67 1.26
CA ARG A 126 -0.25 10.07 1.60
C ARG A 126 0.48 10.15 2.94
N ASP A 127 0.21 9.16 3.72
CA ASP A 127 0.84 9.22 5.05
C ASP A 127 2.28 8.68 5.00
N ILE A 128 2.57 7.90 3.99
CA ILE A 128 3.90 7.24 4.07
C ILE A 128 4.81 7.86 2.98
N ILE A 129 4.36 7.81 1.74
CA ILE A 129 5.34 8.04 0.65
C ILE A 129 5.70 9.54 0.60
N PRO A 130 4.78 10.49 0.50
CA PRO A 130 5.20 11.90 0.47
C PRO A 130 6.00 12.28 1.72
N ARG A 131 5.69 11.74 2.83
CA ARG A 131 6.46 12.10 4.05
C ARG A 131 7.90 11.60 3.96
N LEU A 132 8.05 10.42 3.39
CA LEU A 132 9.44 9.92 3.25
C LEU A 132 10.23 10.80 2.27
N VAL A 133 9.49 11.35 1.30
CA VAL A 133 10.19 12.30 0.41
C VAL A 133 10.56 13.57 1.19
N LEU A 134 9.59 14.06 1.92
CA LEU A 134 9.82 15.34 2.62
C LEU A 134 10.92 15.19 3.68
N ASN A 135 11.12 14.02 4.15
CA ASN A 135 12.13 13.86 5.23
C ASN A 135 13.46 13.39 4.65
N GLY A 136 13.50 13.22 3.32
CA GLY A 136 14.80 13.01 2.65
C GLY A 136 15.18 11.52 2.60
N TYR A 137 14.25 10.67 2.92
CA TYR A 137 14.59 9.23 2.90
C TYR A 137 14.52 8.67 1.47
N ILE A 138 13.68 9.35 0.70
CA ILE A 138 13.68 8.93 -0.72
C ILE A 138 13.58 10.19 -1.57
N SER A 139 13.93 10.12 -2.94
CA SER A 139 13.92 11.28 -3.86
C SER A 139 12.53 11.45 -4.49
N SER A 140 12.17 12.73 -4.74
CA SER A 140 10.89 12.98 -5.42
C SER A 140 10.88 12.36 -6.83
N LYS A 141 12.04 12.08 -7.34
CA LYS A 141 12.10 11.43 -8.66
C LYS A 141 11.69 9.95 -8.58
N ASP A 142 11.58 9.49 -7.30
CA ASP A 142 11.23 8.06 -7.08
C ASP A 142 9.72 7.85 -7.02
N ILE A 143 8.86 8.99 -7.14
CA ILE A 143 7.38 8.81 -7.08
C ILE A 143 6.81 9.21 -8.45
#